data_AF-A0A9E3GBT4-F1
#
_entry.id   AF-A0A9E3GBT4-F1
#
_cell.length_a   1.000
_cell.length_b   1.000
_cell.length_c   1.000
_cell.angle_alpha   90.00
_cell.angle_beta   90.00
_cell.angle_gamma   90.00
#
_symmetry.space_group_name_H-M   'P 1'
#
loop_
_entity.id
_entity.type
_entity.pdbx_description
1 polymer ?
#
loop_
_entity_poly.entity_id
_entity_poly.type
_entity_poly.pdbx_seq_one_letter_code
_entity_poly.pdbx_strand_id
1 'polypeptide(L)'
;MPPRELSAGALDPDALSAPTSSSVTEADELARAQARAEAARARATRLRRQADAASSERRTLAAAAEADVEPDAGVPLDGEQSDAAPSRRRRLPRLSRLPRVTWKVAAAVTAAVAVICAALAATGYVAWQHRGIEKERQRSAEYAAAARNGVLTMMSLDPSTARDDMQRFADDTTGLFKVGILMGAEDAIKALEKSKVTAKGTVKDVAVESMTTDSAVVLVAARAEYTKPGQAKPDTQSVRLVVTVQNEQGQLKISRIEFVP
;
A
#
# COMPACT_ATOMS: atom_id res chain seq x y z
N MET A 1 23.95 -11.38 64.12
CA MET A 1 23.39 -12.30 63.11
C MET A 1 22.89 -11.45 61.93
N PRO A 2 23.33 -11.75 60.69
CA PRO A 2 22.98 -11.00 59.48
C PRO A 2 21.62 -11.41 58.88
N PRO A 3 21.04 -10.65 57.93
CA PRO A 3 19.82 -11.02 57.23
C PRO A 3 20.04 -12.17 56.24
N ARG A 4 19.06 -13.08 56.15
CA ARG A 4 19.05 -14.22 55.23
C ARG A 4 18.87 -13.76 53.79
N GLU A 5 19.83 -14.08 52.93
CA GLU A 5 19.68 -14.09 51.48
C GLU A 5 18.77 -15.25 51.06
N LEU A 6 17.83 -14.99 50.15
CA LEU A 6 17.05 -16.04 49.48
C LEU A 6 17.71 -16.33 48.12
N SER A 7 18.11 -17.59 48.02
CA SER A 7 18.82 -18.26 46.93
C SER A 7 18.37 -17.90 45.52
N ALA A 8 19.36 -17.59 44.68
CA ALA A 8 19.30 -17.78 43.25
C ALA A 8 18.94 -19.24 42.93
N GLY A 9 17.86 -19.43 42.17
CA GLY A 9 17.53 -20.70 41.55
C GLY A 9 18.30 -20.82 40.23
N ALA A 10 19.21 -21.79 40.19
CA ALA A 10 19.94 -22.19 39.00
C ALA A 10 18.96 -22.68 37.92
N LEU A 11 19.10 -22.15 36.70
CA LEU A 11 18.52 -22.68 35.48
C LEU A 11 19.63 -23.47 34.77
N ASP A 12 19.43 -24.78 34.65
CA ASP A 12 20.30 -25.73 33.98
C ASP A 12 20.56 -25.32 32.50
N PRO A 13 21.83 -25.24 32.04
CA PRO A 13 22.16 -24.82 30.69
C PRO A 13 22.51 -25.97 29.74
N ASP A 14 21.86 -27.14 29.82
CA ASP A 14 22.25 -28.26 28.94
C ASP A 14 21.15 -29.31 28.62
N ALA A 15 20.00 -28.86 28.10
CA ALA A 15 19.05 -29.74 27.40
C ALA A 15 19.17 -29.57 25.89
N LEU A 16 20.16 -30.27 25.32
CA LEU A 16 20.44 -30.34 23.88
C LEU A 16 19.35 -31.02 23.04
N SER A 17 19.27 -30.53 21.80
CA SER A 17 19.05 -31.29 20.55
C SER A 17 17.62 -31.65 20.12
N ALA A 18 17.08 -30.80 19.24
CA ALA A 18 16.26 -31.25 18.11
C ALA A 18 16.61 -30.44 16.83
N PRO A 19 17.54 -30.90 15.97
CA PRO A 19 17.73 -30.35 14.64
C PRO A 19 17.05 -31.27 13.63
N THR A 20 15.93 -30.87 13.04
CA THR A 20 15.43 -31.45 11.76
C THR A 20 14.25 -30.67 11.17
N SER A 21 13.55 -29.84 11.95
CA SER A 21 12.37 -29.11 11.46
C SER A 21 12.71 -27.85 10.66
N SER A 22 13.85 -27.22 10.92
CA SER A 22 14.25 -25.94 10.31
C SER A 22 14.70 -26.05 8.85
N SER A 23 15.36 -27.16 8.48
CA SER A 23 15.88 -27.34 7.11
C SER A 23 14.79 -27.59 6.07
N VAL A 24 13.68 -28.22 6.47
CA VAL A 24 12.54 -28.46 5.58
C VAL A 24 11.80 -27.14 5.27
N THR A 25 11.66 -26.26 6.27
CA THR A 25 11.06 -24.94 6.09
C THR A 25 11.92 -23.99 5.26
N GLU A 26 13.25 -24.03 5.41
CA GLU A 26 14.17 -23.22 4.60
C GLU A 26 14.15 -23.64 3.11
N ALA A 27 14.07 -24.94 2.83
CA ALA A 27 13.98 -25.46 1.47
C ALA A 27 12.67 -25.02 0.77
N ASP A 28 11.55 -25.04 1.49
CA ASP A 28 10.25 -24.58 0.96
C ASP A 28 10.21 -23.07 0.71
N GLU A 29 10.86 -22.26 1.55
CA GLU A 29 10.96 -20.82 1.36
C GLU A 29 11.83 -20.45 0.16
N LEU A 30 12.96 -21.15 -0.03
CA LEU A 30 13.82 -20.98 -1.21
C LEU A 30 13.10 -21.37 -2.50
N ALA A 31 12.33 -22.45 -2.50
CA ALA A 31 11.53 -22.87 -3.66
C ALA A 31 10.46 -21.81 -4.03
N ARG A 32 9.79 -21.22 -3.02
CA ARG A 32 8.82 -20.13 -3.25
C ARG A 32 9.50 -18.85 -3.72
N ALA A 33 10.71 -18.54 -3.24
CA ALA A 33 11.49 -17.39 -3.69
C ALA A 33 11.94 -17.54 -5.15
N GLN A 34 12.43 -18.73 -5.53
CA GLN A 34 12.82 -19.04 -6.91
C GLN A 34 11.63 -18.98 -7.88
N ALA A 35 10.49 -19.56 -7.52
CA ALA A 35 9.27 -19.49 -8.33
C ALA A 35 8.81 -18.04 -8.60
N ARG A 36 8.91 -17.16 -7.59
CA ARG A 36 8.61 -15.72 -7.76
C ARG A 36 9.62 -15.03 -8.67
N ALA A 37 10.91 -15.35 -8.55
CA ALA A 37 11.96 -14.80 -9.40
C ALA A 37 11.80 -15.20 -10.87
N GLU A 38 11.42 -16.45 -11.14
CA GLU A 38 11.14 -16.94 -12.50
C GLU A 38 9.88 -16.29 -13.09
N ALA A 39 8.81 -16.18 -12.30
CA ALA A 39 7.60 -15.48 -12.73
C ALA A 39 7.88 -13.99 -13.05
N ALA A 40 8.75 -13.34 -12.27
CA ALA A 40 9.17 -11.96 -12.54
C ALA A 40 10.00 -11.86 -13.83
N ARG A 41 10.93 -12.79 -14.08
CA ARG A 41 11.72 -12.85 -15.32
C ARG A 41 10.83 -13.06 -16.54
N ALA A 42 9.87 -13.99 -16.48
CA ALA A 42 8.93 -14.24 -17.57
C ALA A 42 8.08 -13.00 -17.90
N ARG A 43 7.61 -12.27 -16.87
CA ARG A 43 6.88 -11.01 -17.05
C ARG A 43 7.75 -9.94 -17.69
N ALA A 44 9.02 -9.81 -17.28
CA ALA A 44 9.95 -8.86 -17.88
C ALA A 44 10.22 -9.14 -19.36
N THR A 45 10.43 -10.41 -19.74
CA THR A 45 10.62 -10.79 -21.15
C THR A 45 9.37 -10.51 -21.99
N ARG A 46 8.17 -10.76 -21.42
CA ARG A 46 6.90 -10.48 -22.10
C ARG A 46 6.71 -8.98 -22.37
N LEU A 47 6.99 -8.14 -21.36
CA LEU A 47 6.91 -6.69 -21.49
C LEU A 47 7.93 -6.14 -22.49
N ARG A 48 9.15 -6.70 -22.54
CA ARG A 48 10.16 -6.36 -23.54
C ARG A 48 9.63 -6.61 -24.96
N ARG A 49 9.08 -7.81 -25.22
CA ARG A 49 8.50 -8.15 -26.53
C ARG A 49 7.34 -7.24 -26.92
N GLN A 50 6.49 -6.87 -25.98
CA GLN A 50 5.38 -5.94 -26.23
C GLN A 50 5.90 -4.53 -26.58
N ALA A 51 6.96 -4.06 -25.92
CA ALA A 51 7.59 -2.78 -26.23
C ALA A 51 8.27 -2.79 -27.61
N ASP A 52 8.94 -3.89 -27.97
CA ASP A 52 9.56 -4.06 -29.29
C ASP A 52 8.51 -4.13 -30.42
N ALA A 53 7.36 -4.78 -30.17
CA ALA A 53 6.23 -4.79 -31.12
C ALA A 53 5.63 -3.38 -31.29
N ALA A 54 5.35 -2.67 -30.19
CA ALA A 54 4.77 -1.32 -30.22
C ALA A 54 5.71 -0.26 -30.84
N SER A 55 7.02 -0.47 -30.77
CA SER A 55 8.01 0.40 -31.44
C SER A 55 8.14 0.08 -32.94
N SER A 56 8.00 -1.19 -33.32
CA SER A 56 7.94 -1.62 -34.72
C SER A 56 6.69 -1.08 -35.43
N GLU A 57 5.51 -1.18 -34.80
CA GLU A 57 4.26 -0.60 -35.33
C GLU A 57 4.38 0.91 -35.53
N ARG A 58 4.94 1.64 -34.55
CA ARG A 58 5.20 3.08 -34.68
C ARG A 58 6.13 3.41 -35.84
N ARG A 59 7.15 2.58 -36.10
CA ARG A 59 8.07 2.77 -37.21
C ARG A 59 7.42 2.47 -38.56
N THR A 60 6.52 1.50 -38.64
CA THR A 60 5.74 1.22 -39.86
C THR A 60 4.74 2.34 -40.18
N LEU A 61 4.09 2.91 -39.17
CA LEU A 61 3.20 4.07 -39.32
C LEU A 61 3.95 5.33 -39.77
N ALA A 62 5.19 5.53 -39.27
CA ALA A 62 6.05 6.62 -39.71
C ALA A 62 6.53 6.45 -41.16
N ALA A 63 6.90 5.22 -41.56
CA ALA A 63 7.31 4.93 -42.94
C ALA A 63 6.16 5.07 -43.95
N ALA A 64 4.93 4.70 -43.57
CA ALA A 64 3.74 4.89 -44.39
C ALA A 64 3.40 6.38 -44.62
N ALA A 65 3.75 7.26 -43.68
CA ALA A 65 3.56 8.70 -43.80
C ALA A 65 4.59 9.38 -44.74
N GLU A 66 5.74 8.75 -44.99
CA GLU A 66 6.78 9.27 -45.90
C GLU A 66 6.58 8.82 -47.36
N ALA A 67 5.77 7.79 -47.61
CA ALA A 67 5.55 7.24 -48.95
C ALA A 67 4.50 8.01 -49.80
N ASP A 68 3.78 8.98 -49.22
CA ASP A 68 2.65 9.68 -49.87
C ASP A 68 3.04 11.04 -50.49
N VAL A 69 4.30 11.20 -50.90
CA VAL A 69 4.81 12.40 -51.59
C VAL A 69 5.24 12.03 -53.02
N GLU A 70 4.30 12.04 -53.96
CA GLU A 70 4.62 12.04 -55.39
C GLU A 70 5.23 13.39 -55.82
N PRO A 71 6.26 13.40 -56.69
CA PRO A 71 6.77 14.61 -57.30
C PRO A 71 6.19 14.75 -58.72
N ASP A 72 5.24 15.67 -58.92
CA ASP A 72 4.85 16.06 -60.29
C ASP A 72 5.70 17.25 -60.76
N ALA A 73 6.40 17.03 -61.86
CA ALA A 73 7.25 17.99 -62.55
C ALA A 73 6.71 18.21 -63.97
N GLY A 74 6.34 19.45 -64.28
CA GLY A 74 5.99 19.89 -65.63
C GLY A 74 6.25 21.38 -65.81
N VAL A 75 7.25 21.71 -66.64
CA VAL A 75 7.78 23.05 -66.93
C VAL A 75 7.08 23.68 -68.16
N PRO A 76 7.39 24.90 -68.64
CA PRO A 76 6.45 26.01 -68.79
C PRO A 76 6.22 26.41 -70.26
N LEU A 77 5.14 27.11 -70.64
CA LEU A 77 5.15 27.87 -71.92
C LEU A 77 4.22 29.10 -71.88
N ASP A 78 4.82 30.22 -72.29
CA ASP A 78 4.24 31.55 -72.50
C ASP A 78 3.21 31.61 -73.64
N GLY A 79 2.37 32.64 -73.62
CA GLY A 79 1.49 33.01 -74.73
C GLY A 79 0.69 34.30 -74.49
N GLU A 80 1.20 35.41 -75.03
CA GLU A 80 0.53 36.67 -75.40
C GLU A 80 -0.86 36.46 -76.07
N GLN A 81 -1.83 37.38 -76.17
CA GLN A 81 -1.87 38.85 -76.24
C GLN A 81 -3.36 39.32 -76.22
N SER A 82 -3.55 40.64 -76.06
CA SER A 82 -4.59 41.47 -76.73
C SER A 82 -5.72 42.09 -75.88
N ASP A 83 -5.40 43.31 -75.45
CA ASP A 83 -6.08 44.59 -75.74
C ASP A 83 -7.45 44.94 -75.10
N ALA A 84 -7.40 45.99 -74.27
CA ALA A 84 -8.24 47.20 -74.30
C ALA A 84 -8.40 47.80 -72.88
N ALA A 85 -7.87 49.00 -72.68
CA ALA A 85 -8.11 49.85 -71.51
C ALA A 85 -9.14 50.96 -71.86
N PRO A 86 -9.56 51.88 -70.97
CA PRO A 86 -9.50 51.91 -69.50
C PRO A 86 -10.84 52.34 -68.84
N SER A 87 -10.98 52.21 -67.51
CA SER A 87 -11.31 53.37 -66.64
C SER A 87 -11.65 53.02 -65.18
N ARG A 88 -11.16 53.91 -64.30
CA ARG A 88 -11.62 54.25 -62.93
C ARG A 88 -11.63 53.18 -61.84
N ARG A 89 -10.46 53.10 -61.19
CA ARG A 89 -10.24 53.27 -59.73
C ARG A 89 -11.49 53.26 -58.84
N ARG A 90 -11.68 52.16 -58.11
CA ARG A 90 -11.94 52.18 -56.66
C ARG A 90 -11.40 50.88 -56.06
N ARG A 91 -10.31 51.00 -55.31
CA ARG A 91 -9.69 49.87 -54.61
C ARG A 91 -10.58 49.47 -53.44
N LEU A 92 -11.14 48.27 -53.50
CA LEU A 92 -11.56 47.52 -52.32
C LEU A 92 -10.35 46.70 -51.83
N PRO A 93 -10.11 46.62 -50.51
CA PRO A 93 -9.00 45.84 -49.98
C PRO A 93 -9.25 44.37 -50.28
N ARG A 94 -8.29 43.73 -50.95
CA ARG A 94 -8.32 42.29 -51.19
C ARG A 94 -8.22 41.59 -49.84
N LEU A 95 -9.30 40.94 -49.41
CA LEU A 95 -9.18 39.75 -48.58
C LEU A 95 -8.32 38.71 -49.31
N SER A 96 -7.74 37.82 -48.52
CA SER A 96 -7.06 36.59 -48.94
C SER A 96 -5.58 36.72 -49.30
N ARG A 97 -4.77 36.81 -48.24
CA ARG A 97 -3.52 36.05 -48.16
C ARG A 97 -3.52 35.32 -46.83
N LEU A 98 -4.08 34.11 -46.78
CA LEU A 98 -3.66 33.20 -45.72
C LEU A 98 -2.20 32.86 -46.03
N PRO A 99 -1.27 33.11 -45.09
CA PRO A 99 0.13 32.76 -45.30
C PRO A 99 0.20 31.24 -45.46
N ARG A 100 0.87 30.80 -46.53
CA ARG A 100 1.25 29.39 -46.73
C ARG A 100 1.96 28.94 -45.45
N VAL A 101 1.27 28.12 -44.65
CA VAL A 101 1.84 27.52 -43.45
C VAL A 101 3.04 26.71 -43.93
N THR A 102 4.24 27.22 -43.67
CA THR A 102 5.47 26.52 -44.03
C THR A 102 5.45 25.18 -43.29
N TRP A 103 5.86 24.10 -43.93
CA TRP A 103 5.84 22.75 -43.36
C TRP A 103 6.50 22.68 -41.96
N LYS A 104 7.43 23.62 -41.69
CA LYS A 104 8.08 23.87 -40.40
C LYS A 104 7.11 24.29 -39.29
N VAL A 105 6.11 25.13 -39.58
CA VAL A 105 5.07 25.53 -38.61
C VAL A 105 4.13 24.36 -38.33
N ALA A 106 3.75 23.59 -39.36
CA ALA A 106 2.95 22.39 -39.17
C ALA A 106 3.69 21.35 -38.30
N ALA A 107 4.97 21.11 -38.55
CA ALA A 107 5.82 20.23 -37.76
C ALA A 107 5.96 20.69 -36.29
N ALA A 108 6.13 22.01 -36.06
CA ALA A 108 6.20 22.57 -34.71
C ALA A 108 4.88 22.41 -33.94
N VAL A 109 3.73 22.60 -34.61
CA VAL A 109 2.41 22.40 -34.01
C VAL A 109 2.20 20.93 -33.66
N THR A 110 2.57 19.98 -34.54
CA THR A 110 2.46 18.54 -34.23
C THR A 110 3.36 18.13 -33.06
N ALA A 111 4.57 18.69 -32.98
CA ALA A 111 5.46 18.43 -31.85
C ALA A 111 4.88 18.99 -30.53
N ALA A 112 4.32 20.20 -30.55
CA ALA A 112 3.67 20.79 -29.39
C ALA A 112 2.45 19.95 -28.93
N VAL A 113 1.61 19.50 -29.86
CA VAL A 113 0.48 18.62 -29.57
C VAL A 113 0.95 17.28 -28.99
N ALA A 114 2.01 16.69 -29.55
CA ALA A 114 2.57 15.44 -29.04
C ALA A 114 3.11 15.61 -27.60
N VAL A 115 3.77 16.73 -27.29
CA VAL A 115 4.24 17.06 -25.94
C VAL A 115 3.05 17.22 -24.99
N ILE A 116 1.98 17.90 -25.39
CA ILE A 116 0.76 18.06 -24.57
C ILE A 116 0.11 16.69 -24.32
N CYS A 117 -0.05 15.85 -25.34
CA CYS A 117 -0.59 14.51 -25.19
C CYS A 117 0.27 13.65 -24.26
N ALA A 118 1.60 13.72 -24.37
CA ALA A 118 2.51 13.02 -23.48
C ALA A 118 2.40 13.52 -22.03
N ALA A 119 2.28 14.83 -21.82
CA ALA A 119 2.07 15.41 -20.50
C ALA A 119 0.75 14.95 -19.88
N LEU A 120 -0.36 14.97 -20.64
CA LEU A 120 -1.66 14.51 -20.18
C LEU A 120 -1.66 13.01 -19.86
N ALA A 121 -1.00 12.18 -20.69
CA ALA A 121 -0.84 10.76 -20.43
C ALA A 121 -0.04 10.51 -19.15
N ALA A 122 1.04 11.26 -18.91
CA ALA A 122 1.84 11.18 -17.70
C ALA A 122 1.01 11.58 -16.45
N THR A 123 0.24 12.67 -16.52
CA THR A 123 -0.65 13.09 -15.43
C THR A 123 -1.73 12.04 -15.15
N GLY A 124 -2.35 11.49 -16.20
CA GLY A 124 -3.35 10.43 -16.07
C GLY A 124 -2.77 9.16 -15.44
N TYR A 125 -1.55 8.77 -15.85
CA TYR A 125 -0.85 7.62 -15.29
C TYR A 125 -0.53 7.80 -13.80
N VAL A 126 -0.02 8.97 -13.41
CA VAL A 126 0.25 9.30 -12.00
C VAL A 126 -1.05 9.30 -11.20
N ALA A 127 -2.14 9.87 -11.71
CA ALA A 127 -3.44 9.89 -11.04
C ALA A 127 -4.01 8.47 -10.85
N TRP A 128 -3.85 7.59 -11.84
CA TRP A 128 -4.29 6.20 -11.74
C TRP A 128 -3.48 5.43 -10.68
N GLN A 129 -2.16 5.62 -10.64
CA GLN A 129 -1.30 5.03 -9.62
C GLN A 129 -1.65 5.53 -8.21
N HIS A 130 -2.02 6.81 -8.09
CA HIS A 130 -2.40 7.41 -6.81
C HIS A 130 -3.67 6.75 -6.23
N ARG A 131 -4.67 6.49 -7.06
CA ARG A 131 -5.92 5.84 -6.62
C ARG A 131 -5.72 4.44 -6.04
N GLY A 132 -4.74 3.69 -6.53
CA GLY A 132 -4.40 2.37 -5.97
C GLY A 132 -3.76 2.48 -4.59
N ILE A 133 -2.85 3.45 -4.43
CA ILE A 133 -2.14 3.70 -3.17
C ILE A 133 -3.10 4.21 -2.09
N GLU A 134 -4.04 5.08 -2.42
CA GLU A 134 -5.02 5.61 -1.47
C GLU A 134 -5.93 4.51 -0.89
N LYS A 135 -6.43 3.61 -1.73
CA LYS A 135 -7.26 2.48 -1.26
C LYS A 135 -6.51 1.57 -0.31
N GLU A 136 -5.25 1.27 -0.63
CA GLU A 136 -4.41 0.42 0.22
C GLU A 136 -4.10 1.11 1.55
N ARG A 137 -3.81 2.42 1.53
CA ARG A 137 -3.61 3.24 2.73
C ARG A 137 -4.87 3.32 3.60
N GLN A 138 -6.04 3.43 2.98
CA GLN A 138 -7.29 3.48 3.73
C GLN A 138 -7.55 2.14 4.43
N ARG A 139 -7.38 1.02 3.73
CA ARG A 139 -7.50 -0.32 4.33
C ARG A 139 -6.47 -0.52 5.44
N SER A 140 -5.21 -0.16 5.22
CA SER A 140 -4.19 -0.31 6.26
C SER A 140 -4.50 0.57 7.49
N ALA A 141 -5.03 1.78 7.29
CA ALA A 141 -5.49 2.61 8.39
C ALA A 141 -6.67 1.99 9.16
N GLU A 142 -7.61 1.34 8.47
CA GLU A 142 -8.73 0.62 9.09
C GLU A 142 -8.23 -0.55 9.96
N TYR A 143 -7.32 -1.39 9.45
CA TYR A 143 -6.73 -2.48 10.23
C TYR A 143 -5.90 -1.97 11.42
N ALA A 144 -5.11 -0.90 11.22
CA ALA A 144 -4.36 -0.25 12.29
C ALA A 144 -5.29 0.29 13.38
N ALA A 145 -6.41 0.92 13.00
CA ALA A 145 -7.39 1.42 13.95
C ALA A 145 -8.09 0.29 14.71
N ALA A 146 -8.45 -0.81 14.04
CA ALA A 146 -9.04 -1.99 14.67
C ALA A 146 -8.08 -2.61 15.69
N ALA A 147 -6.81 -2.82 15.32
CA ALA A 147 -5.78 -3.34 16.22
C ALA A 147 -5.57 -2.40 17.42
N ARG A 148 -5.49 -1.08 17.17
CA ARG A 148 -5.35 -0.07 18.21
C ARG A 148 -6.48 -0.15 19.24
N ASN A 149 -7.71 -0.20 18.76
CA ASN A 149 -8.89 -0.22 19.62
C ASN A 149 -8.94 -1.52 20.41
N GLY A 150 -8.73 -2.68 19.77
CA GLY A 150 -8.75 -3.95 20.48
C GLY A 150 -7.64 -4.09 21.52
N VAL A 151 -6.43 -3.59 21.25
CA VAL A 151 -5.36 -3.53 22.27
C VAL A 151 -5.73 -2.58 23.40
N LEU A 152 -6.31 -1.41 23.10
CA LEU A 152 -6.74 -0.45 24.12
C LEU A 152 -7.81 -1.05 25.04
N THR A 153 -8.79 -1.75 24.47
CA THR A 153 -9.82 -2.49 25.21
C THR A 153 -9.19 -3.56 26.08
N MET A 154 -8.26 -4.36 25.54
CA MET A 154 -7.55 -5.40 26.30
C MET A 154 -6.77 -4.83 27.49
N MET A 155 -6.13 -3.67 27.32
CA MET A 155 -5.27 -3.08 28.35
C MET A 155 -6.02 -2.23 29.37
N SER A 156 -7.32 -1.97 29.17
CA SER A 156 -8.12 -1.07 30.01
C SER A 156 -9.22 -1.78 30.79
N LEU A 157 -9.03 -3.07 31.06
CA LEU A 157 -9.95 -3.88 31.85
C LEU A 157 -10.08 -3.32 33.28
N ASP A 158 -11.31 -2.99 33.69
CA ASP A 158 -11.61 -2.55 35.04
C ASP A 158 -12.10 -3.73 35.89
N PRO A 159 -11.61 -3.89 37.15
CA PRO A 159 -12.06 -4.96 38.02
C PRO A 159 -13.57 -4.90 38.37
N SER A 160 -14.23 -3.74 38.24
CA SER A 160 -15.66 -3.59 38.49
C SER A 160 -16.56 -4.07 37.35
N THR A 161 -16.05 -4.05 36.11
CA THR A 161 -16.75 -4.47 34.89
C THR A 161 -16.08 -5.67 34.21
N ALA A 162 -15.21 -6.39 34.95
CA ALA A 162 -14.35 -7.43 34.42
C ALA A 162 -15.09 -8.49 33.58
N ARG A 163 -16.29 -8.90 34.01
CA ARG A 163 -17.09 -9.90 33.29
C ARG A 163 -17.59 -9.37 31.94
N ASP A 164 -18.14 -8.17 31.92
CA ASP A 164 -18.69 -7.55 30.71
C ASP A 164 -17.56 -7.19 29.73
N ASP A 165 -16.44 -6.67 30.25
CA ASP A 165 -15.28 -6.30 29.44
C ASP A 165 -14.59 -7.53 28.84
N MET A 166 -14.48 -8.63 29.61
CA MET A 166 -13.94 -9.90 29.12
C MET A 166 -14.81 -10.46 27.99
N GLN A 167 -16.14 -10.37 28.13
CA GLN A 167 -17.06 -10.86 27.11
C GLN A 167 -17.02 -9.99 25.85
N ARG A 168 -17.01 -8.66 25.99
CA ARG A 168 -16.81 -7.73 24.86
C ARG A 168 -15.50 -8.01 24.13
N PHE A 169 -14.40 -8.20 24.87
CA PHE A 169 -13.11 -8.54 24.28
C PHE A 169 -13.15 -9.90 23.57
N ALA A 170 -13.83 -10.90 24.13
CA ALA A 170 -14.02 -12.19 23.47
C ALA A 170 -14.89 -12.09 22.19
N ASP A 171 -15.81 -11.14 22.12
CA ASP A 171 -16.63 -10.90 20.93
C ASP A 171 -15.86 -10.19 19.81
N ASP A 172 -14.91 -9.33 20.18
CA ASP A 172 -13.97 -8.66 19.27
C ASP A 172 -12.82 -9.58 18.81
N THR A 173 -12.80 -10.84 19.24
CA THR A 173 -11.78 -11.84 18.86
C THR A 173 -12.37 -12.98 18.05
N THR A 174 -11.51 -13.75 17.37
CA THR A 174 -11.92 -14.87 16.53
C THR A 174 -10.92 -16.04 16.57
N GLY A 175 -11.28 -17.15 15.92
CA GLY A 175 -10.44 -18.34 15.77
C GLY A 175 -10.00 -18.97 17.09
N LEU A 176 -8.80 -19.56 17.09
CA LEU A 176 -8.23 -20.23 18.26
C LEU A 176 -7.98 -19.28 19.44
N PHE A 177 -7.70 -18.00 19.16
CA PHE A 177 -7.46 -17.02 20.22
C PHE A 177 -8.72 -16.77 21.05
N LYS A 178 -9.90 -16.63 20.40
CA LYS A 178 -11.19 -16.54 21.10
C LYS A 178 -11.43 -17.75 22.00
N VAL A 179 -11.16 -18.96 21.50
CA VAL A 179 -11.34 -20.19 22.27
C VAL A 179 -10.46 -20.18 23.53
N GLY A 180 -9.18 -19.83 23.40
CA GLY A 180 -8.26 -19.74 24.53
C GLY A 180 -8.70 -18.71 25.58
N ILE A 181 -9.20 -17.56 25.13
CA ILE A 181 -9.77 -16.53 26.00
C ILE A 181 -10.97 -17.07 26.78
N LEU A 182 -11.93 -17.70 26.11
CA LEU A 182 -13.13 -18.22 26.74
C LEU A 182 -12.82 -19.34 27.76
N MET A 183 -11.83 -20.18 27.48
CA MET A 183 -11.39 -21.21 28.41
C MET A 183 -10.76 -20.64 29.68
N GLY A 184 -10.03 -19.52 29.59
CA GLY A 184 -9.36 -18.88 30.74
C GLY A 184 -10.16 -17.72 31.38
N ALA A 185 -11.32 -17.38 30.85
CA ALA A 185 -12.05 -16.17 31.21
C ALA A 185 -12.42 -16.12 32.70
N GLU A 186 -12.95 -17.21 33.26
CA GLU A 186 -13.38 -17.21 34.67
C GLU A 186 -12.22 -16.98 35.64
N ASP A 187 -11.06 -17.59 35.39
CA ASP A 187 -9.90 -17.44 36.25
C ASP A 187 -9.28 -16.05 36.12
N ALA A 188 -9.27 -15.49 34.92
CA ALA A 188 -8.85 -14.12 34.67
C ALA A 188 -9.76 -13.11 35.40
N ILE A 189 -11.08 -13.28 35.32
CA ILE A 189 -12.06 -12.43 36.01
C ILE A 189 -11.83 -12.47 37.52
N LYS A 190 -11.72 -13.67 38.12
CA LYS A 190 -11.46 -13.84 39.55
C LYS A 190 -10.14 -13.19 39.98
N ALA A 191 -9.09 -13.31 39.17
CA ALA A 191 -7.79 -12.70 39.44
C ALA A 191 -7.85 -11.17 39.40
N LEU A 192 -8.54 -10.60 38.41
CA LEU A 192 -8.75 -9.15 38.29
C LEU A 192 -9.52 -8.60 39.49
N GLU A 193 -10.68 -9.18 39.82
CA GLU A 193 -11.53 -8.78 40.94
C GLU A 193 -10.78 -8.83 42.28
N LYS A 194 -9.97 -9.87 42.49
CA LYS A 194 -9.19 -10.05 43.73
C LYS A 194 -8.04 -9.05 43.85
N SER A 195 -7.38 -8.72 42.74
CA SER A 195 -6.21 -7.82 42.75
C SER A 195 -6.60 -6.36 43.00
N LYS A 196 -7.82 -5.96 42.60
CA LYS A 196 -8.31 -4.57 42.61
C LYS A 196 -7.32 -3.59 41.96
N VAL A 197 -6.51 -4.07 41.03
CA VAL A 197 -5.56 -3.25 40.28
C VAL A 197 -6.28 -2.73 39.04
N THR A 198 -6.34 -1.41 38.88
CA THR A 198 -6.84 -0.82 37.64
C THR A 198 -5.68 -0.70 36.67
N ALA A 199 -5.84 -1.26 35.48
CA ALA A 199 -4.91 -1.11 34.38
C ALA A 199 -5.45 -0.07 33.39
N LYS A 200 -4.58 0.80 32.89
CA LYS A 200 -4.89 1.70 31.77
C LYS A 200 -3.85 1.54 30.68
N GLY A 201 -4.31 1.19 29.48
CA GLY A 201 -3.48 1.16 28.30
C GLY A 201 -3.48 2.51 27.58
N THR A 202 -2.34 2.92 27.05
CA THR A 202 -2.28 3.97 26.02
C THR A 202 -1.45 3.45 24.86
N VAL A 203 -2.03 3.48 23.65
CA VAL A 203 -1.30 3.13 22.43
C VAL A 203 -0.53 4.36 21.95
N LYS A 204 0.80 4.22 21.84
CA LYS A 204 1.69 5.28 21.36
C LYS A 204 1.77 5.30 19.84
N ASP A 205 1.97 4.13 19.25
CA ASP A 205 2.18 4.01 17.81
C ASP A 205 1.68 2.67 17.28
N VAL A 206 1.30 2.67 16.00
CA VAL A 206 0.74 1.51 15.29
C VAL A 206 1.23 1.50 13.85
N ALA A 207 1.74 0.36 13.41
CA ALA A 207 2.18 0.16 12.03
C ALA A 207 1.64 -1.16 11.49
N VAL A 208 1.13 -1.16 10.26
CA VAL A 208 0.78 -2.40 9.55
C VAL A 208 2.05 -2.95 8.92
N GLU A 209 2.46 -4.15 9.33
CA GLU A 209 3.61 -4.85 8.78
C GLU A 209 3.26 -5.50 7.45
N SER A 210 2.15 -6.25 7.42
CA SER A 210 1.67 -6.93 6.23
C SER A 210 0.14 -6.98 6.21
N MET A 211 -0.44 -7.01 5.00
CA MET A 211 -1.89 -7.05 4.81
C MET A 211 -2.24 -7.93 3.61
N THR A 212 -3.35 -8.65 3.73
CA THR A 212 -3.96 -9.46 2.69
C THR A 212 -5.38 -8.95 2.39
N THR A 213 -6.18 -9.72 1.67
CA THR A 213 -7.60 -9.37 1.43
C THR A 213 -8.40 -9.34 2.74
N ASP A 214 -8.14 -10.32 3.62
CA ASP A 214 -8.99 -10.60 4.79
C ASP A 214 -8.22 -10.61 6.12
N SER A 215 -6.92 -10.32 6.12
CA SER A 215 -6.12 -10.27 7.35
C SER A 215 -4.99 -9.25 7.28
N ALA A 216 -4.52 -8.79 8.43
CA ALA A 216 -3.37 -7.92 8.55
C ALA A 216 -2.57 -8.24 9.81
N VAL A 217 -1.24 -8.13 9.72
CA VAL A 217 -0.32 -8.15 10.86
C VAL A 217 0.01 -6.71 11.21
N VAL A 218 -0.27 -6.34 12.45
CA VAL A 218 -0.15 -4.98 12.95
C VAL A 218 0.77 -4.96 14.17
N LEU A 219 1.79 -4.13 14.12
CA LEU A 219 2.72 -3.86 15.21
C LEU A 219 2.16 -2.71 16.05
N VAL A 220 2.05 -2.92 17.36
CA VAL A 220 1.51 -1.95 18.30
C VAL A 220 2.51 -1.68 19.40
N ALA A 221 2.90 -0.42 19.56
CA ALA A 221 3.68 0.04 20.70
C ALA A 221 2.74 0.70 21.71
N ALA A 222 2.63 0.12 22.90
CA ALA A 222 1.74 0.61 23.93
C ALA A 222 2.45 0.81 25.27
N ARG A 223 1.78 1.56 26.15
CA ARG A 223 2.17 1.80 27.52
C ARG A 223 1.04 1.32 28.42
N ALA A 224 1.35 0.45 29.38
CA ALA A 224 0.46 0.01 30.42
C ALA A 224 0.76 0.79 31.71
N GLU A 225 -0.27 1.30 32.36
CA GLU A 225 -0.21 1.93 33.67
C GLU A 225 -1.02 1.10 34.67
N TYR A 226 -0.36 0.58 35.70
CA TYR A 226 -0.99 -0.22 36.75
C TYR A 226 -1.12 0.60 38.02
N THR A 227 -2.36 0.79 38.49
CA THR A 227 -2.66 1.50 39.74
C THR A 227 -3.12 0.50 40.79
N LYS A 228 -2.29 0.26 41.82
CA LYS A 228 -2.63 -0.58 42.96
C LYS A 228 -3.32 0.24 44.06
N PRO A 229 -4.22 -0.38 44.86
CA PRO A 229 -4.83 0.30 46.00
C PRO A 229 -3.77 0.83 46.98
N GLY A 230 -3.84 2.13 47.29
CA GLY A 230 -2.90 2.78 48.22
C GLY A 230 -1.59 3.28 47.59
N GLN A 231 -1.38 3.10 46.29
CA GLN A 231 -0.19 3.61 45.59
C GLN A 231 -0.49 4.96 44.92
N ALA A 232 0.26 6.01 45.28
CA ALA A 232 0.02 7.37 44.78
C ALA A 232 0.49 7.59 43.33
N LYS A 233 1.41 6.76 42.82
CA LYS A 233 1.88 6.81 41.43
C LYS A 233 1.68 5.45 40.75
N PRO A 234 1.10 5.42 39.53
CA PRO A 234 0.97 4.19 38.76
C PRO A 234 2.33 3.68 38.30
N ASP A 235 2.49 2.34 38.30
CA ASP A 235 3.65 1.69 37.69
C ASP A 235 3.46 1.65 36.17
N THR A 236 4.47 2.12 35.42
CA THR A 236 4.37 2.32 33.97
C THR A 236 5.29 1.36 33.24
N GLN A 237 4.72 0.50 32.40
CA GLN A 237 5.48 -0.45 31.60
C GLN A 237 5.23 -0.21 30.11
N SER A 238 6.29 -0.27 29.30
CA SER A 238 6.16 -0.21 27.84
C SER A 238 6.09 -1.64 27.30
N VAL A 239 5.15 -1.88 26.41
CA VAL A 239 4.92 -3.20 25.80
C VAL A 239 4.84 -3.07 24.29
N ARG A 240 5.33 -4.10 23.60
CA ARG A 240 5.25 -4.23 22.14
C ARG A 240 4.39 -5.45 21.84
N LEU A 241 3.40 -5.27 20.99
CA LEU A 241 2.48 -6.33 20.61
C LEU A 241 2.49 -6.51 19.09
N VAL A 242 2.48 -7.76 18.65
CA VAL A 242 2.15 -8.15 17.29
C VAL A 242 0.72 -8.64 17.30
N VAL A 243 -0.15 -7.96 16.57
CA VAL A 243 -1.58 -8.22 16.55
C VAL A 243 -1.96 -8.67 15.15
N THR A 244 -2.52 -9.87 15.04
CA THR A 244 -3.10 -10.35 13.78
C THR A 244 -4.59 -10.06 13.77
N VAL A 245 -5.01 -9.13 12.91
CA VAL A 245 -6.43 -8.80 12.69
C VAL A 245 -6.94 -9.60 11.50
N GLN A 246 -8.15 -10.14 11.62
CA GLN A 246 -8.82 -10.90 10.58
C GLN A 246 -10.23 -10.34 10.37
N ASN A 247 -10.63 -10.21 9.12
CA ASN A 247 -11.98 -9.86 8.74
C ASN A 247 -12.86 -11.11 8.83
N GLU A 248 -13.81 -11.10 9.76
CA GLU A 248 -14.83 -12.14 9.91
C GLU A 248 -16.20 -11.51 9.62
N GLN A 249 -16.85 -11.92 8.52
CA GLN A 249 -18.19 -11.47 8.13
C GLN A 249 -18.34 -9.94 8.02
N GLY A 250 -17.28 -9.23 7.59
CA GLY A 250 -17.27 -7.78 7.46
C GLY A 250 -16.89 -7.03 8.75
N GLN A 251 -16.55 -7.74 9.83
CA GLN A 251 -16.04 -7.17 11.07
C GLN A 251 -14.56 -7.49 11.24
N LEU A 252 -13.76 -6.46 11.56
CA LEU A 252 -12.35 -6.64 11.88
C LEU A 252 -12.21 -7.12 13.32
N LYS A 253 -11.72 -8.35 13.49
CA LYS A 253 -11.54 -9.00 14.78
C LYS A 253 -10.10 -9.42 15.00
N ILE A 254 -9.71 -9.57 16.26
CA ILE A 254 -8.37 -10.01 16.62
C ILE A 254 -8.32 -11.55 16.62
N SER A 255 -7.44 -12.10 15.79
CA SER A 255 -7.23 -13.55 15.67
C SER A 255 -6.02 -14.04 16.45
N ARG A 256 -5.06 -13.16 16.80
CA ARG A 256 -3.87 -13.48 17.58
C ARG A 256 -3.24 -12.22 18.17
N ILE A 257 -2.68 -12.32 19.37
CA ILE A 257 -1.84 -11.30 20.01
C ILE A 257 -0.58 -11.98 20.52
N GLU A 258 0.58 -11.43 20.19
CA GLU A 258 1.88 -11.88 20.68
C GLU A 258 2.63 -10.71 21.33
N PHE A 259 3.27 -10.98 22.46
CA PHE A 259 4.10 -10.00 23.15
C PHE A 259 5.54 -10.15 22.71
N VAL A 260 6.16 -9.02 22.35
CA VAL A 260 7.57 -8.97 21.94
C VAL A 260 8.37 -8.26 23.02
N PRO A 261 9.54 -8.80 23.44
CA PRO A 261 10.41 -8.16 24.42
C PRO A 261 11.02 -6.82 23.95
#